data_AF-A0A6I1VWC8-F1
#
_entry.id   AF-A0A6I1VWC8-F1
#
_cell.length_a   1.000
_cell.length_b   1.000
_cell.length_c   1.000
_cell.angle_alpha   90.00
_cell.angle_beta   90.00
_cell.angle_gamma   90.00
#
_symmetry.space_group_name_H-M   'P 1'
#
loop_
_entity.id
_entity.type
_entity.pdbx_description
1 polymer ?
#
loop_
_entity_poly.entity_id
_entity_poly.type
_entity_poly.pdbx_seq_one_letter_code
_entity_poly.pdbx_strand_id
1 'polypeptide(L)'
;MMTTTGKGKVYQTPFLNLKENSGDLYGIHDGPLIKGMSGGPVIGSDGSVVGINAGYYSVTPHDIAAQSGLRGAKRVSIFVPFSIIAREWRMFQAQLNHQKAPVGPAPKTDFCTNLGLSPLKIPAK
;
A
#
# COMPACT_ATOMS: atom_id res chain seq x y z
N MET A 1 -4.17 -21.28 -14.27
CA MET A 1 -3.88 -20.52 -13.03
C MET A 1 -5.09 -19.63 -12.76
N MET A 2 -5.87 -19.86 -11.70
CA MET A 2 -7.03 -19.03 -11.37
C MET A 2 -6.55 -17.78 -10.61
N THR A 3 -6.63 -16.61 -11.24
CA THR A 3 -6.50 -15.32 -10.55
C THR A 3 -7.75 -15.09 -9.72
N THR A 4 -7.61 -15.16 -8.39
CA THR A 4 -8.72 -14.84 -7.48
C THR A 4 -8.74 -13.33 -7.27
N THR A 5 -9.86 -12.68 -7.58
CA THR A 5 -10.09 -11.25 -7.31
C THR A 5 -11.18 -11.09 -6.26
N GLY A 6 -10.98 -10.15 -5.35
CA GLY A 6 -11.93 -9.80 -4.30
C GLY A 6 -12.21 -8.31 -4.30
N LYS A 7 -13.45 -7.91 -4.04
CA LYS A 7 -13.85 -6.50 -3.87
C LYS A 7 -14.05 -6.19 -2.40
N GLY A 8 -13.75 -4.96 -2.01
CA GLY A 8 -13.93 -4.47 -0.66
C GLY A 8 -13.83 -2.94 -0.60
N LYS A 9 -13.98 -2.39 0.60
CA LYS A 9 -13.85 -0.99 0.92
C LYS A 9 -12.53 -0.72 1.62
N VAL A 10 -11.90 0.39 1.28
CA VAL A 10 -10.72 0.92 1.98
C VAL A 10 -11.20 1.69 3.21
N TYR A 11 -10.56 1.45 4.35
CA TYR A 11 -10.81 2.20 5.57
C TYR A 11 -10.02 3.51 5.53
N GLN A 12 -10.62 4.58 6.05
CA GLN A 12 -9.98 5.91 6.12
C GLN A 12 -8.79 5.94 7.10
N THR A 13 -8.76 5.00 8.05
CA THR A 13 -7.69 4.91 9.03
C THR A 13 -6.51 4.14 8.45
N PRO A 14 -5.32 4.75 8.39
CA PRO A 14 -4.13 4.03 7.95
C PRO A 14 -3.69 3.00 9.00
N PHE A 15 -3.12 1.89 8.52
CA PHE A 15 -2.40 0.95 9.38
C PHE A 15 -1.03 1.51 9.73
N LEU A 16 -0.77 1.66 11.02
CA LEU A 16 0.54 2.01 11.52
C LEU A 16 1.32 0.72 11.79
N ASN A 17 2.35 0.44 10.99
CA ASN A 17 3.25 -0.67 11.27
C ASN A 17 4.18 -0.29 12.44
N LEU A 18 3.78 -0.61 13.67
CA LEU A 18 4.53 -0.30 14.89
C LEU A 18 5.91 -1.00 14.97
N LYS A 19 6.21 -1.92 14.05
CA LYS A 19 7.50 -2.63 14.00
C LYS A 19 8.54 -1.93 13.12
N GLU A 20 8.14 -0.97 12.30
CA GLU A 20 9.03 -0.26 11.37
C GLU A 20 9.16 1.22 11.75
N ASN A 21 10.39 1.72 11.81
CA ASN A 21 10.68 3.13 12.14
C ASN A 21 10.59 4.07 10.92
N SER A 22 9.96 3.65 9.80
CA SER A 22 9.86 4.49 8.60
C SER A 22 8.88 5.65 8.76
N GLY A 23 7.90 5.53 9.66
CA GLY A 23 6.78 6.47 9.78
C GLY A 23 5.76 6.35 8.64
N ASP A 24 5.88 5.33 7.81
CA ASP A 24 4.94 5.06 6.72
C ASP A 24 3.62 4.50 7.22
N LEU A 25 2.58 4.85 6.48
CA LEU A 25 1.20 4.52 6.78
C LEU A 25 0.66 3.60 5.68
N TYR A 26 0.33 2.37 6.06
CA TYR A 26 -0.21 1.40 5.11
C TYR A 26 -1.72 1.55 4.98
N GLY A 27 -2.29 1.09 3.88
CA GLY A 27 -3.73 1.11 3.68
C GLY A 27 -4.41 -0.14 4.24
N ILE A 28 -5.65 0.00 4.70
CA ILE A 28 -6.48 -1.11 5.20
C ILE A 28 -7.70 -1.28 4.29
N HIS A 29 -8.07 -2.51 3.95
CA HIS A 29 -9.35 -2.82 3.30
C HIS A 29 -9.99 -4.11 3.84
N ASP A 30 -11.26 -4.34 3.54
CA ASP A 30 -12.00 -5.58 3.90
C ASP A 30 -12.11 -6.60 2.76
N GLY A 31 -11.59 -6.27 1.57
CA GLY A 31 -11.53 -7.19 0.44
C GLY A 31 -10.79 -8.49 0.80
N PRO A 32 -11.27 -9.67 0.35
CA PRO A 32 -10.72 -10.94 0.78
C PRO A 32 -9.31 -11.17 0.23
N LEU A 33 -8.33 -11.42 1.12
CA LEU A 33 -7.03 -11.99 0.76
C LEU A 33 -6.91 -13.45 1.15
N ILE A 34 -6.23 -14.22 0.29
CA ILE A 34 -5.74 -15.57 0.56
C ILE A 34 -4.22 -15.63 0.37
N LYS A 35 -3.60 -16.71 0.86
CA LYS A 35 -2.17 -16.96 0.65
C LYS A 35 -1.86 -16.98 -0.85
N GLY A 36 -0.82 -16.27 -1.27
CA GLY A 36 -0.42 -16.13 -2.67
C GLY A 36 -0.89 -14.84 -3.35
N MET A 37 -1.75 -14.02 -2.71
CA MET A 37 -2.10 -12.70 -3.22
C MET A 37 -1.11 -11.59 -2.84
N SER A 38 -0.19 -11.86 -1.91
CA SER A 38 0.85 -10.89 -1.51
C SER A 38 1.73 -10.56 -2.72
N GLY A 39 2.05 -9.28 -2.91
CA GLY A 39 2.73 -8.77 -4.11
C GLY A 39 1.79 -8.44 -5.28
N GLY A 40 0.53 -8.90 -5.25
CA GLY A 40 -0.48 -8.55 -6.25
C GLY A 40 -1.00 -7.11 -6.11
N PRO A 41 -1.54 -6.51 -7.19
CA PRO A 41 -2.01 -5.13 -7.16
C PRO A 41 -3.33 -5.00 -6.40
N VAL A 42 -3.51 -3.85 -5.75
CA VAL A 42 -4.82 -3.36 -5.31
C VAL A 42 -5.33 -2.38 -6.35
N ILE A 43 -6.52 -2.64 -6.87
CA ILE A 43 -7.13 -1.87 -7.96
C ILE A 43 -8.28 -1.03 -7.42
N GLY A 44 -8.22 0.28 -7.65
CA GLY A 44 -9.28 1.23 -7.34
C GLY A 44 -10.53 1.02 -8.22
N SER A 45 -11.65 1.62 -7.82
CA SER A 45 -12.91 1.51 -8.59
C SER A 45 -12.83 2.12 -10.00
N ASP A 46 -11.89 3.02 -10.22
CA ASP A 46 -11.57 3.66 -11.50
C ASP A 46 -10.57 2.85 -12.35
N GLY A 47 -10.13 1.68 -11.87
CA GLY A 47 -9.14 0.83 -12.54
C GLY A 47 -7.68 1.20 -12.28
N SER A 48 -7.42 2.24 -11.47
CA SER A 48 -6.06 2.63 -11.10
C SER A 48 -5.42 1.62 -10.14
N VAL A 49 -4.09 1.45 -10.21
CA VAL A 49 -3.34 0.71 -9.18
C VAL A 49 -3.12 1.64 -7.99
N VAL A 50 -3.74 1.33 -6.86
CA VAL A 50 -3.65 2.15 -5.63
C VAL A 50 -2.61 1.61 -4.65
N GLY A 51 -2.07 0.41 -4.89
CA GLY A 51 -0.98 -0.16 -4.12
C GLY A 51 -0.75 -1.65 -4.35
N ILE A 52 -0.02 -2.28 -3.44
CA ILE A 52 0.33 -3.72 -3.49
C ILE A 52 -0.08 -4.40 -2.19
N ASN A 53 -0.75 -5.55 -2.32
CA ASN A 53 -1.12 -6.40 -1.19
C ASN A 53 0.10 -6.82 -0.37
N ALA A 54 0.12 -6.46 0.90
CA ALA A 54 1.16 -6.88 1.84
C ALA A 54 0.75 -8.15 2.58
N GLY A 55 -0.49 -8.22 3.06
CA GLY A 55 -0.99 -9.37 3.81
C GLY A 55 -2.35 -9.11 4.46
N TYR A 56 -2.67 -9.90 5.47
CA TYR A 56 -3.88 -9.73 6.29
C TYR A 56 -3.55 -9.91 7.77
N TYR A 57 -4.31 -9.23 8.62
CA TYR A 57 -4.12 -9.21 10.06
C TYR A 57 -5.45 -9.47 10.77
N SER A 58 -5.38 -10.24 11.85
CA SER A 58 -6.50 -10.42 12.77
C SER A 58 -6.63 -9.17 13.64
N VAL A 59 -7.85 -8.63 13.73
CA VAL A 59 -8.12 -7.43 14.52
C VAL A 59 -8.32 -7.82 15.98
N THR A 60 -7.60 -7.17 16.90
CA THR A 60 -7.74 -7.37 18.34
C THR A 60 -8.57 -6.25 18.99
N PRO A 61 -9.11 -6.45 20.21
CA PRO A 61 -9.77 -5.38 20.95
C PRO A 61 -8.88 -4.16 21.19
N HIS A 62 -7.57 -4.36 21.31
CA HIS A 62 -6.59 -3.27 21.44
C HIS A 62 -6.51 -2.43 20.15
N ASP A 63 -6.50 -3.09 18.98
CA ASP A 63 -6.51 -2.40 17.69
C ASP A 63 -7.81 -1.61 17.49
N ILE A 64 -8.95 -2.15 17.94
CA ILE A 64 -10.24 -1.47 17.91
C ILE A 64 -10.25 -0.22 18.80
N ALA A 65 -9.64 -0.31 19.99
CA ALA A 65 -9.51 0.83 20.90
C ALA A 65 -8.62 1.95 20.31
N ALA A 66 -7.54 1.57 19.62
CA ALA A 66 -6.67 2.50 18.91
C ALA A 66 -7.28 3.04 17.61
N GLN A 67 -8.15 2.26 16.95
CA GLN A 67 -8.71 2.53 15.64
C GLN A 67 -10.18 2.10 15.58
N SER A 68 -11.08 2.98 16.03
CA SER A 68 -12.52 2.70 16.11
C SER A 68 -13.18 2.33 14.76
N GLY A 69 -12.55 2.69 13.64
CA GLY A 69 -12.94 2.28 12.29
C GLY A 69 -12.86 0.78 12.02
N LEU A 70 -12.17 0.01 12.89
CA LEU A 70 -12.06 -1.44 12.80
C LEU A 70 -13.15 -2.18 13.58
N ARG A 71 -14.08 -1.47 14.25
CA ARG A 71 -15.15 -2.09 15.03
C ARG A 71 -15.97 -3.06 14.18
N GLY A 72 -16.03 -4.32 14.60
CA GLY A 72 -16.79 -5.38 13.92
C GLY A 72 -16.01 -6.15 12.85
N ALA A 73 -14.82 -5.68 12.45
CA ALA A 73 -13.94 -6.43 11.57
C ALA A 73 -13.24 -7.54 12.37
N LYS A 74 -13.36 -8.80 11.92
CA LYS A 74 -12.59 -9.93 12.49
C LYS A 74 -11.18 -10.00 11.92
N ARG A 75 -11.02 -9.59 10.67
CA ARG A 75 -9.78 -9.63 9.90
C ARG A 75 -9.80 -8.47 8.93
N VAL A 76 -8.64 -7.84 8.74
CA VAL A 76 -8.44 -6.82 7.73
C VAL A 76 -7.27 -7.17 6.83
N SER A 77 -7.31 -6.60 5.65
CA SER A 77 -6.32 -6.74 4.61
C SER A 77 -5.49 -5.47 4.55
N ILE A 78 -4.19 -5.62 4.35
CA ILE A 78 -3.22 -4.52 4.35
C ILE A 78 -2.51 -4.45 3.01
N PHE A 79 -2.37 -3.24 2.50
CA PHE A 79 -1.61 -2.97 1.28
C PHE A 79 -0.63 -1.81 1.50
N VAL A 80 0.48 -1.87 0.77
CA VAL A 80 1.44 -0.76 0.66
C VAL A 80 0.89 0.22 -0.37
N PRO A 81 0.61 1.48 0.01
CA PRO A 81 0.14 2.51 -0.90
C PRO A 81 1.14 2.82 -2.04
N PHE A 82 0.62 3.24 -3.19
CA PHE A 82 1.41 3.47 -4.39
C PHE A 82 2.52 4.52 -4.20
N SER A 83 2.32 5.61 -3.45
CA SER A 83 3.35 6.62 -3.20
C SER A 83 4.56 6.06 -2.46
N ILE A 84 4.35 5.12 -1.53
CA ILE A 84 5.42 4.43 -0.80
C ILE A 84 6.19 3.57 -1.80
N ILE A 85 5.49 2.76 -2.60
CA ILE A 85 6.12 1.93 -3.65
C ILE A 85 6.94 2.80 -4.61
N ALA A 86 6.38 3.91 -5.08
CA ALA A 86 7.03 4.83 -6.00
C ALA A 86 8.23 5.55 -5.38
N ARG A 87 8.21 5.83 -4.07
CA ARG A 87 9.36 6.39 -3.33
C ARG A 87 10.47 5.35 -3.22
N GLU A 88 10.16 4.16 -2.72
CA GLU A 88 11.12 3.07 -2.56
C GLU A 88 11.76 2.68 -3.90
N TRP A 89 10.96 2.63 -4.97
CA TRP A 89 11.48 2.40 -6.32
C TRP A 89 12.48 3.47 -6.75
N ARG A 90 12.19 4.76 -6.50
CA ARG A 90 13.14 5.85 -6.82
C ARG A 90 14.41 5.77 -5.98
N MET A 91 14.30 5.37 -4.71
CA MET A 91 15.47 5.16 -3.84
C MET A 91 16.35 4.02 -4.38
N PHE A 92 15.73 2.89 -4.76
CA PHE A 92 16.43 1.77 -5.37
C PHE A 92 17.13 2.16 -6.68
N GLN A 93 16.43 2.88 -7.57
CA GLN A 93 17.00 3.38 -8.82
C GLN A 93 18.17 4.34 -8.57
N ALA A 94 18.08 5.21 -7.56
CA ALA A 94 19.19 6.09 -7.19
C ALA A 94 20.40 5.29 -6.69
N GLN A 95 20.18 4.25 -5.89
CA GLN A 95 21.25 3.35 -5.43
C GLN A 95 21.96 2.65 -6.59
N LEU A 96 21.19 2.08 -7.53
CA LEU A 96 21.75 1.42 -8.73
C LEU A 96 22.58 2.38 -9.59
N ASN A 97 22.23 3.67 -9.60
CA ASN A 97 22.91 4.71 -10.38
C ASN A 97 23.97 5.46 -9.56
N HIS A 98 24.28 5.06 -8.33
CA HIS A 98 25.18 5.76 -7.40
C HIS A 98 24.83 7.24 -7.17
N GLN A 99 23.53 7.56 -7.17
CA GLN A 99 23.00 8.90 -6.95
C GLN A 99 22.44 9.06 -5.53
N LYS A 100 22.26 10.30 -5.08
CA LYS A 100 21.56 10.57 -3.82
C LYS A 100 20.09 10.17 -3.95
N ALA A 101 19.61 9.36 -3.01
CA ALA A 101 18.22 8.97 -2.92
C ALA A 101 17.32 10.18 -2.55
N PRO A 102 16.04 10.17 -2.96
CA PRO A 102 15.05 11.10 -2.41
C PRO A 102 15.01 10.98 -0.87
N VAL A 103 15.01 12.11 -0.17
CA VAL A 103 15.01 12.15 1.31
C VAL A 103 13.63 12.55 1.81
N GLY A 104 13.04 11.76 2.71
CA GLY A 104 11.76 12.07 3.37
C GLY A 104 10.65 11.04 3.16
N PRO A 105 9.55 11.11 3.95
CA PRO A 105 8.42 10.20 3.83
C PRO A 105 7.72 10.36 2.47
N ALA A 106 6.93 9.36 2.10
CA ALA A 106 6.19 9.41 0.84
C ALA A 106 5.17 10.54 0.93
N PRO A 107 4.90 11.23 -0.19
CA PRO A 107 3.78 12.15 -0.26
C PRO A 107 2.51 11.43 0.21
N LYS A 108 1.75 12.03 1.14
CA LYS A 108 0.50 11.46 1.67
C LYS A 108 -0.65 11.42 0.64
N THR A 109 -0.33 11.48 -0.65
CA THR A 109 -1.24 11.80 -1.75
C THR A 109 -1.96 10.59 -2.33
N ASP A 110 -1.81 9.38 -1.77
CA ASP A 110 -2.48 8.17 -2.29
C ASP A 110 -4.00 8.14 -2.07
N PHE A 111 -4.53 9.11 -1.33
CA PHE A 111 -5.96 9.35 -1.21
C PHE A 111 -6.47 10.53 -2.07
N CYS A 112 -5.61 11.12 -2.92
CA CYS A 112 -5.97 12.24 -3.79
C CYS A 112 -5.48 12.03 -5.24
N THR A 113 -6.42 12.15 -6.17
CA THR A 113 -6.44 11.64 -7.55
C THR A 113 -5.44 12.27 -8.54
N ASN A 114 -4.48 13.08 -8.12
CA ASN A 114 -3.64 13.84 -9.05
C ASN A 114 -2.15 13.65 -8.77
N LEU A 115 -1.58 12.55 -9.24
CA LEU A 115 -0.13 12.43 -9.43
C LEU A 115 0.15 12.30 -10.93
N GLY A 116 0.49 13.43 -11.54
CA GLY A 116 1.02 13.53 -12.90
C GLY A 116 2.37 12.84 -13.04
N LEU A 117 2.38 11.51 -12.95
CA LEU A 117 3.54 10.67 -13.14
C LEU A 117 3.59 10.23 -14.60
N SER A 118 4.47 10.85 -15.39
CA SER A 118 4.83 10.31 -16.70
C SER A 118 5.70 9.05 -16.53
N PRO A 119 5.47 7.98 -17.31
CA PRO A 119 6.32 6.80 -17.27
C PRO A 119 7.78 7.13 -17.60
N LEU A 120 8.73 6.52 -16.89
CA LEU A 120 10.15 6.58 -17.22
C LEU A 120 10.41 5.86 -18.55
N LYS A 121 10.99 6.58 -19.53
CA LYS A 121 11.57 5.98 -20.74
C LYS A 121 12.85 5.24 -20.35
N ILE A 122 12.77 3.91 -20.25
CA ILE A 122 13.95 3.06 -20.06
C ILE A 122 14.45 2.64 -21.45
N PRO A 123 15.64 3.07 -21.89
CA PRO A 123 16.22 2.55 -23.12
C PRO A 123 16.61 1.08 -22.93
N ALA A 124 16.05 0.21 -23.76
CA ALA A 124 16.46 -1.19 -23.82
C ALA A 124 17.89 -1.26 -24.38
N LYS A 125 18.74 -2.06 -23.72
CA LYS A 125 19.99 -2.55 -24.30
C LYS A 125 19.73 -3.86 -25.01
#